data_AF-A0A7Y4QMB9-F1
#
_entry.id   AF-A0A7Y4QMB9-F1
#
_cell.length_a   1.000
_cell.length_b   1.000
_cell.length_c   1.000
_cell.angle_alpha   90.00
_cell.angle_beta   90.00
_cell.angle_gamma   90.00
#
_symmetry.space_group_name_H-M   'P 1'
#
loop_
_entity.id
_entity.type
_entity.pdbx_description
1 polymer ?
#
loop_
_entity_poly.entity_id
_entity_poly.type
_entity_poly.pdbx_seq_one_letter_code
_entity_poly.pdbx_strand_id
1 'polypeptide(L)' 'MPPLNKFKRFDVRDLIHQGVDPFQKIRRRVDALKPHEGFIVVAPFLPSPLVERLSGEGFASKVERGQGADWLVYFWRESA' A
#
# COMPACT_ATOMS: atom_id res chain seq x y z
N MET A 1 -1.50 7.49 12.08
CA MET A 1 -0.44 6.93 11.21
C MET A 1 0.74 6.46 12.08
N PRO A 2 1.21 5.21 11.96
CA PRO A 2 2.41 4.72 12.66
C PRO A 2 3.69 5.49 12.27
N PRO A 3 4.78 5.38 13.05
CA PRO A 3 6.07 5.91 12.61
C PRO A 3 6.57 5.16 11.36
N LEU A 4 7.25 5.88 10.46
CA LEU A 4 7.67 5.35 9.14
C LEU A 4 8.56 4.10 9.23
N ASN A 5 9.32 3.92 10.32
CA ASN A 5 10.12 2.72 10.56
C ASN A 5 9.29 1.44 10.84
N LYS A 6 7.98 1.57 11.07
CA LYS A 6 7.03 0.46 11.21
C LYS A 6 6.29 0.14 9.91
N PHE A 7 6.59 0.86 8.83
CA PHE A 7 6.01 0.59 7.53
C PHE A 7 6.84 -0.42 6.74
N LYS A 8 6.18 -1.46 6.23
CA LYS A 8 6.78 -2.44 5.33
C LYS A 8 6.55 -2.00 3.88
N ARG A 9 7.62 -1.81 3.11
CA ARG A 9 7.55 -1.36 1.71
C ARG A 9 7.43 -2.55 0.74
N PHE A 10 6.61 -2.38 -0.29
CA PHE A 10 6.45 -3.33 -1.38
C PHE A 10 6.37 -2.58 -2.71
N ASP A 11 7.36 -2.81 -3.58
CA ASP A 11 7.37 -2.25 -4.93
C ASP A 11 6.67 -3.21 -5.89
N VAL A 12 5.66 -2.70 -6.60
CA VAL A 12 4.86 -3.48 -7.54
C VAL A 12 5.05 -3.04 -8.99
N ARG A 13 5.93 -2.07 -9.25
CA ARG A 13 6.17 -1.56 -10.60
C ARG A 13 6.62 -2.66 -11.54
N ASP A 14 7.60 -3.47 -11.13
CA ASP A 14 8.12 -4.58 -11.93
C ASP A 14 7.04 -5.64 -12.23
N LEU A 15 6.19 -5.95 -11.26
CA LEU A 15 5.06 -6.87 -11.45
C LEU A 15 4.09 -6.35 -12.51
N ILE A 16 3.72 -5.07 -12.42
CA ILE A 16 2.84 -4.42 -13.38
C ILE A 16 3.47 -4.38 -14.77
N HIS A 17 4.77 -4.09 -14.87
CA HIS A 17 5.50 -4.13 -16.14
C HIS A 17 5.52 -5.51 -16.80
N GLN A 18 5.51 -6.58 -16.00
CA GLN A 18 5.42 -7.97 -16.48
C GLN A 18 3.97 -8.42 -16.77
N GLY A 19 2.97 -7.54 -16.61
CA GLY A 19 1.55 -7.89 -16.76
C GLY A 19 1.00 -8.74 -15.62
N VAL A 20 1.69 -8.81 -14.48
CA VAL A 20 1.29 -9.57 -13.30
C VAL A 20 0.47 -8.66 -12.37
N ASP A 21 -0.73 -9.09 -12.02
CA ASP A 21 -1.56 -8.39 -11.04
C ASP A 21 -0.94 -8.47 -9.62
N PRO A 22 -0.55 -7.34 -9.00
CA PRO A 22 0.05 -7.32 -7.67
C PRO A 22 -0.97 -7.48 -6.54
N PHE A 23 -2.28 -7.38 -6.80
CA PHE A 23 -3.33 -7.30 -5.78
C PHE A 23 -3.27 -8.46 -4.79
N GLN A 24 -3.18 -9.70 -5.27
CA GLN A 24 -3.08 -10.89 -4.40
C GLN A 24 -1.84 -10.86 -3.49
N LYS A 25 -0.72 -10.32 -3.99
CA LYS A 25 0.54 -10.19 -3.22
C LYS A 25 0.47 -9.06 -2.21
N ILE A 26 -0.20 -7.95 -2.55
CA ILE A 26 -0.51 -6.84 -1.64
C ILE A 26 -1.43 -7.34 -0.53
N ARG A 27 -2.51 -8.02 -0.89
CA ARG A 27 -3.54 -8.53 0.03
C ARG A 27 -2.94 -9.39 1.13
N ARG A 28 -2.17 -10.41 0.75
CA ARG A 28 -1.46 -11.29 1.71
C ARG A 28 -0.57 -10.53 2.70
N ARG A 29 0.05 -9.43 2.27
CA ARG A 29 0.92 -8.61 3.13
C ARG A 29 0.12 -7.72 4.06
N VAL A 30 -0.95 -7.11 3.55
CA VAL A 30 -1.87 -6.26 4.33
C VAL A 30 -2.58 -7.09 5.41
N ASP A 31 -3.03 -8.31 5.09
CA ASP A 31 -3.64 -9.23 6.06
C ASP A 31 -2.66 -9.69 7.15
N ALA A 32 -1.36 -9.70 6.86
CA ALA A 32 -0.31 -10.08 7.81
C ALA A 32 0.22 -8.90 8.66
N LEU A 33 -0.33 -7.69 8.51
CA LEU A 33 0.08 -6.53 9.31
C LEU A 33 -0.37 -6.69 10.76
N LYS A 34 0.55 -6.45 11.69
CA LYS A 34 0.23 -6.39 13.12
C LYS A 34 -0.46 -5.06 13.46
N PRO A 35 -1.17 -4.99 14.60
CA PRO A 35 -1.55 -3.71 15.19
C PRO A 35 -0.31 -2.83 15.32
N HIS A 36 -0.39 -1.58 14.87
CA HIS A 36 0.70 -0.59 14.81
C HIS A 36 1.75 -0.76 13.68
N GLU A 37 1.59 -1.73 12.78
CA GLU A 37 2.36 -1.77 11.54
C GLU A 37 1.65 -1.02 10.41
N GLY A 38 2.43 -0.55 9.46
CA GLY A 38 1.93 0.04 8.22
C GLY A 38 2.48 -0.68 7.00
N PHE A 39 1.90 -0.39 5.83
CA PHE A 39 2.32 -0.94 4.56
C PHE A 39 2.45 0.16 3.51
N ILE A 40 3.53 0.15 2.73
CA ILE A 40 3.76 1.11 1.64
C ILE A 40 3.75 0.34 0.34
N VAL A 41 2.88 0.73 -0.59
CA VAL A 41 2.89 0.25 -1.97
C VAL A 41 3.54 1.30 -2.85
N VAL A 42 4.52 0.89 -3.66
CA VAL A 42 5.08 1.73 -4.72
C VAL A 42 4.51 1.26 -6.05
N ALA A 43 3.76 2.13 -6.71
CA ALA A 43 3.08 1.85 -7.97
C ALA A 43 3.47 2.87 -9.05
N PRO A 44 3.42 2.50 -10.35
CA PRO A 44 3.78 3.41 -11.44
C PRO A 44 2.65 4.41 -11.78
N PHE A 45 1.48 4.27 -11.15
CA PHE A 45 0.33 5.17 -11.27
C PHE A 45 -0.49 5.11 -9.98
N LEU A 46 -1.40 6.08 -9.79
CA LEU A 46 -2.28 6.15 -8.63
C LEU A 46 -3.21 4.92 -8.54
N PRO A 47 -3.08 4.05 -7.53
CA PRO A 47 -3.87 2.83 -7.44
C PRO A 47 -5.22 3.08 -6.74
N SER A 48 -6.06 3.96 -7.30
CA SER A 48 -7.36 4.35 -6.70
C SER A 48 -8.24 3.15 -6.29
N PRO A 49 -8.40 2.10 -7.13
CA PRO A 49 -9.26 0.96 -6.76
C PRO A 49 -8.75 0.20 -5.53
N LEU A 50 -7.43 0.14 -5.32
CA LEU A 50 -6.84 -0.48 -4.14
C LEU A 50 -7.10 0.36 -2.90
N VAL A 51 -6.98 1.69 -3.02
CA VAL A 51 -7.22 2.64 -1.93
C VAL A 51 -8.67 2.57 -1.47
N GLU A 52 -9.61 2.67 -2.40
CA GLU A 52 -11.05 2.59 -2.10
C GLU A 52 -11.41 1.27 -1.42
N ARG A 53 -10.89 0.16 -1.96
CA ARG A 53 -11.14 -1.15 -1.40
C ARG A 53 -10.63 -1.28 0.04
N LEU A 54 -9.36 -0.94 0.30
CA LEU A 54 -8.79 -1.07 1.64
C LEU A 54 -9.42 -0.07 2.64
N SER A 55 -9.85 1.09 2.17
CA SER A 55 -10.61 2.06 2.97
C SER A 55 -11.95 1.48 3.42
N GLY A 56 -12.67 0.80 2.52
CA GLY A 56 -13.91 0.07 2.87
C GLY A 56 -13.71 -1.09 3.84
N GLU A 57 -12.48 -1.60 3.96
CA GLU A 57 -12.10 -2.66 4.91
C GLU A 57 -11.57 -2.12 6.26
N GLY A 58 -11.64 -0.80 6.47
CA GLY A 58 -11.24 -0.14 7.72
C GLY A 58 -9.76 0.21 7.82
N PHE A 59 -9.02 0.22 6.71
CA PHE A 59 -7.66 0.75 6.67
C PHE A 59 -7.70 2.25 6.37
N ALA A 60 -6.92 3.03 7.12
CA ALA A 60 -6.58 4.38 6.73
C ALA A 60 -5.48 4.35 5.67
N SER A 61 -5.51 5.33 4.77
CA SER A 61 -4.54 5.44 3.70
C SER A 61 -4.05 6.87 3.50
N LYS A 62 -2.82 7.00 3.00
CA LYS A 62 -2.23 8.26 2.55
C LYS A 62 -1.55 8.03 1.21
N VAL A 63 -1.77 8.92 0.27
CA VAL A 63 -1.16 8.87 -1.05
C VAL A 63 -0.15 10.02 -1.15
N GLU A 64 1.06 9.71 -1.61
CA GLU A 64 2.11 10.68 -1.90
C GLU A 64 2.70 10.44 -3.28
N ARG A 65 3.12 11.52 -3.94
CA ARG A 65 3.93 11.42 -5.16
C ARG A 65 5.36 11.07 -4.77
N GLY A 66 5.91 10.05 -5.41
CA GLY A 66 7.31 9.65 -5.31
C GLY A 66 8.20 10.44 -6.25
N GLN A 67 9.35 9.85 -6.60
CA GLN A 67 10.21 10.40 -7.64
C GLN A 67 9.66 10.07 -9.03
N GLY A 68 9.61 11.06 -9.92
CA GLY A 68 9.12 10.86 -11.29
C GLY A 68 7.63 10.50 -11.34
N ALA A 69 7.31 9.38 -11.98
CA ALA A 69 5.94 8.87 -12.14
C ALA A 69 5.49 7.96 -10.98
N ASP A 70 6.34 7.73 -9.98
CA ASP A 70 6.04 6.81 -8.89
C ASP A 70 5.00 7.38 -7.92
N TRP A 71 4.15 6.50 -7.41
CA TRP A 71 3.20 6.78 -6.35
C TRP A 71 3.52 5.92 -5.14
N LEU A 72 3.58 6.55 -3.96
CA LEU A 72 3.68 5.88 -2.68
C LEU A 72 2.31 5.91 -2.01
N VAL A 73 1.80 4.74 -1.67
CA VAL A 73 0.54 4.61 -0.94
C VAL A 73 0.79 3.92 0.38
N TYR A 74 0.53 4.64 1.45
CA TYR A 74 0.65 4.18 2.83
C TYR A 74 -0.71 3.64 3.26
N PHE A 75 -0.72 2.47 3.90
CA PHE A 75 -1.88 1.84 4.50
C PHE A 75 -1.57 1.51 5.96
N TRP A 76 -2.51 1.76 6.86
CA TRP A 76 -2.41 1.35 8.26
C TRP A 76 -3.79 1.15 8.85
N ARG A 77 -3.90 0.39 9.94
CA ARG A 77 -5.12 0.37 10.77
C ARG A 77 -5.01 1.48 11.80
N GLU A 78 -6.04 2.32 11.91
CA GLU A 78 -6.15 3.19 13.08
C GLU A 78 -6.33 2.28 14.29
N SER A 79 -5.39 2.37 15.23
CA SER A 79 -5.54 1.65 16.49
C SER A 79 -6.66 2.35 17.23
N ALA A 80 -7.74 1.61 17.51
CA ALA A 80 -8.82 2.07 18.38
C ALA A 80 -8.30 2.39 19.79
#